data_AF-A0A0M2R868-F1
#
_entry.id   AF-A0A0M2R868-F1
#
_cell.length_a   1.000
_cell.length_b   1.000
_cell.length_c   1.000
_cell.angle_alpha   90.00
_cell.angle_beta   90.00
_cell.angle_gamma   90.00
#
_symmetry.space_group_name_H-M   'P 1'
#
loop_
_entity.id
_entity.type
_entity.pdbx_description
1 polymer ?
#
loop_
_entity_poly.entity_id
_entity_poly.type
_entity_poly.pdbx_seq_one_letter_code
_entity_poly.pdbx_strand_id
1 'polypeptide(L)'
;MQDSEIVGMASLLWEDIPMIDSFWLLPENIGKGYGKQAFDLLIKEAQKLNWPSLTIVSDIYAEGFYKAMGAKRVGEVPSEVQDKMLPKMLIDLG
;
A
#
# COMPACT_ATOMS: atom_id res chain seq x y z
N MET A 1 -16.97 -23.63 13.36
CA MET A 1 -15.66 -23.20 12.84
C MET A 1 -15.96 -22.19 11.75
N GLN A 2 -15.52 -20.94 11.89
CA GLN A 2 -15.68 -19.97 10.81
C GLN A 2 -14.57 -20.28 9.80
N ASP A 3 -14.93 -20.63 8.57
CA ASP A 3 -13.95 -20.71 7.49
C ASP A 3 -13.39 -19.29 7.27
N SER A 4 -12.11 -19.13 7.58
CA SER A 4 -11.39 -17.88 7.30
C SER A 4 -10.97 -17.91 5.84
N GLU A 5 -11.62 -17.12 5.00
CA GLU A 5 -11.24 -16.93 3.61
C GLU A 5 -10.16 -15.85 3.49
N ILE A 6 -9.16 -16.09 2.63
CA ILE A 6 -8.14 -15.08 2.31
C ILE A 6 -8.76 -14.08 1.34
N VAL A 7 -8.87 -12.81 1.75
CA VAL A 7 -9.44 -11.74 0.93
C VAL A 7 -8.38 -10.95 0.13
N GLY A 8 -7.10 -11.10 0.48
CA GLY A 8 -5.98 -10.37 -0.11
C GLY A 8 -4.69 -10.54 0.68
N MET A 9 -3.68 -9.73 0.33
CA MET A 9 -2.38 -9.71 0.97
C MET A 9 -1.84 -8.28 1.06
N ALA A 10 -1.01 -8.04 2.06
CA ALA A 10 -0.33 -6.79 2.31
C ALA A 10 0.92 -7.05 3.15
N SER A 11 2.03 -6.38 2.86
CA SER A 11 3.25 -6.48 3.66
C SER A 11 3.85 -5.09 3.95
N LEU A 12 4.57 -5.02 5.07
CA LEU A 12 5.53 -3.96 5.34
C LEU A 12 6.91 -4.50 5.02
N LEU A 13 7.69 -3.72 4.27
CA LEU A 13 9.04 -4.06 3.87
C LEU A 13 10.00 -2.97 4.35
N TRP A 14 11.17 -3.38 4.85
CA TRP A 14 12.29 -2.49 5.08
C TRP A 14 13.47 -3.01 4.26
N GLU A 15 13.80 -2.32 3.18
CA GLU A 15 15.07 -2.50 2.46
C GLU A 15 16.03 -1.37 2.83
N ASP A 16 15.96 -0.25 2.12
CA ASP A 16 16.68 0.99 2.45
C ASP A 16 15.78 1.99 3.19
N ILE A 17 14.48 1.96 2.86
CA ILE A 17 13.44 2.81 3.43
C ILE A 17 12.21 1.97 3.79
N PRO A 18 11.37 2.40 4.73
CA PRO A 18 10.08 1.76 5.01
C PRO A 18 9.11 1.80 3.83
N MET A 19 8.51 0.66 3.50
CA MET A 19 7.61 0.53 2.35
C MET A 19 6.37 -0.31 2.63
N ILE A 20 5.30 -0.02 1.90
CA ILE A 20 4.21 -0.98 1.68
C ILE A 20 4.57 -1.76 0.44
N ASP A 21 4.49 -3.09 0.54
CA ASP A 21 4.67 -3.99 -0.58
C ASP A 21 3.50 -4.98 -0.66
N SER A 22 3.37 -5.63 -1.83
CA SER A 22 2.46 -6.76 -2.06
C SER A 22 1.01 -6.49 -1.61
N PHE A 23 0.54 -5.25 -1.77
CA PHE A 23 -0.77 -4.78 -1.31
C PHE A 23 -1.84 -4.97 -2.38
N TRP A 24 -2.67 -6.00 -2.23
CA TRP A 24 -3.74 -6.31 -3.16
C TRP A 24 -4.90 -7.06 -2.49
N LEU A 25 -6.07 -6.99 -3.10
CA LEU A 25 -7.24 -7.79 -2.75
C LEU A 25 -7.61 -8.68 -3.91
N LEU A 26 -8.27 -9.80 -3.62
CA LEU A 26 -8.94 -10.58 -4.66
C LEU A 26 -10.06 -9.72 -5.30
N PRO A 27 -10.24 -9.77 -6.64
CA PRO A 27 -11.19 -8.93 -7.35
C PRO A 27 -12.61 -8.90 -6.77
N GLU A 28 -13.11 -10.05 -6.33
CA GLU A 28 -14.42 -10.25 -5.70
C GLU A 28 -14.58 -9.50 -4.37
N ASN A 29 -13.50 -9.00 -3.79
CA ASN A 29 -13.44 -8.30 -2.51
C ASN A 29 -13.14 -6.80 -2.63
N ILE A 30 -12.95 -6.29 -3.85
CA ILE A 30 -12.77 -4.87 -4.14
C ILE A 30 -14.10 -4.11 -3.95
N GLY A 31 -14.03 -2.86 -3.47
CA GLY A 31 -15.20 -1.99 -3.27
C GLY A 31 -15.99 -2.24 -1.99
N LYS A 32 -15.60 -3.24 -1.18
CA LYS A 32 -16.27 -3.58 0.11
C LYS A 32 -15.67 -2.90 1.34
N GLY A 33 -14.66 -2.03 1.15
CA GLY A 33 -13.96 -1.34 2.24
C GLY A 33 -12.78 -2.10 2.85
N TYR A 34 -12.52 -3.35 2.45
CA TYR A 34 -11.38 -4.14 2.97
C TYR A 34 -10.01 -3.52 2.69
N GLY A 35 -9.86 -2.80 1.57
CA GLY A 35 -8.60 -2.14 1.24
C GLY A 35 -8.23 -1.07 2.28
N LYS A 36 -9.21 -0.27 2.70
CA LYS A 36 -8.99 0.71 3.77
C LYS A 36 -8.63 0.02 5.09
N GLN A 37 -9.33 -1.05 5.44
CA GLN A 37 -9.06 -1.79 6.68
C GLN A 37 -7.64 -2.39 6.69
N ALA A 38 -7.23 -3.02 5.60
CA ALA A 38 -5.87 -3.57 5.45
C ALA A 38 -4.81 -2.45 5.51
N PHE A 39 -5.07 -1.31 4.87
CA PHE A 39 -4.17 -0.16 4.91
C PHE A 39 -4.04 0.41 6.33
N ASP A 40 -5.15 0.62 7.04
CA ASP A 40 -5.14 1.11 8.43
C ASP A 40 -4.35 0.16 9.37
N LEU A 41 -4.41 -1.15 9.13
CA LEU A 41 -3.59 -2.13 9.86
C LEU A 41 -2.10 -1.94 9.59
N LEU A 42 -1.69 -1.76 8.33
CA LEU A 42 -0.28 -1.49 7.98
C LEU A 42 0.23 -0.21 8.63
N ILE A 43 -0.56 0.87 8.62
CA ILE A 43 -0.21 2.13 9.26
C ILE A 43 0.04 1.92 10.76
N LYS A 44 -0.87 1.22 11.43
CA LYS A 44 -0.74 0.93 12.86
C LYS A 44 0.50 0.11 13.17
N GLU A 45 0.81 -0.91 12.38
CA GLU A 45 2.02 -1.72 12.58
C GLU A 45 3.29 -0.92 12.31
N ALA A 46 3.33 -0.09 11.25
CA ALA A 46 4.47 0.78 10.97
C ALA A 46 4.71 1.84 12.06
N GLN A 47 3.64 2.41 12.62
CA GLN A 47 3.74 3.33 13.75
C GLN A 47 4.33 2.65 15.00
N LYS A 48 3.95 1.40 15.30
CA LYS A 48 4.56 0.63 16.41
C LYS A 48 6.05 0.37 16.20
N LEU A 49 6.49 0.28 14.94
CA LEU A 49 7.91 0.17 14.58
C LEU A 49 8.64 1.52 14.61
N ASN A 50 7.96 2.60 14.99
CA ASN A 50 8.47 3.99 15.00
C ASN A 50 8.95 4.46 13.62
N TRP A 51 8.32 3.98 12.55
CA TRP A 51 8.62 4.46 11.22
C TRP A 51 7.97 5.85 11.01
N PRO A 52 8.71 6.85 10.52
CA PRO A 52 8.16 8.21 10.34
C PRO A 52 7.26 8.33 9.11
N SER A 53 7.40 7.42 8.15
CA SER A 53 6.68 7.45 6.87
C SER A 53 6.71 6.08 6.22
N LEU A 54 5.82 5.83 5.26
CA LEU A 54 5.89 4.69 4.33
C LEU A 54 5.97 5.17 2.89
N THR A 55 6.85 4.53 2.11
CA THR A 55 6.91 4.70 0.66
C THR A 55 6.05 3.65 -0.03
N ILE A 56 5.40 4.03 -1.13
CA ILE A 56 4.58 3.14 -1.96
C ILE A 56 4.98 3.36 -3.41
N VAL A 57 5.32 2.28 -4.12
CA VAL A 57 5.40 2.29 -5.59
C VAL A 57 4.05 1.80 -6.11
N SER A 58 3.22 2.74 -6.53
CA SER A 58 1.82 2.46 -6.88
C SER A 58 1.70 2.00 -8.32
N ASP A 59 0.78 1.09 -8.61
CA ASP A 59 0.26 0.97 -9.97
C ASP A 59 -0.50 2.26 -10.35
N ILE A 60 -0.49 2.63 -11.63
CA ILE A 60 -1.15 3.84 -12.16
C ILE A 60 -2.65 3.87 -11.83
N TYR A 61 -3.30 2.71 -11.79
CA TYR A 61 -4.73 2.61 -11.47
C TYR A 61 -5.01 2.64 -9.96
N ALA A 62 -3.99 2.36 -9.14
CA ALA A 62 -4.09 2.38 -7.69
C ALA A 62 -3.75 3.75 -7.07
N GLU A 63 -3.18 4.69 -7.84
CA GLU A 63 -2.76 6.00 -7.30
C GLU A 63 -3.91 6.75 -6.61
N GLY A 64 -5.13 6.67 -7.18
CA GLY A 64 -6.32 7.26 -6.60
C GLY A 64 -6.70 6.68 -5.22
N PHE A 65 -6.50 5.37 -5.04
CA PHE A 65 -6.73 4.72 -3.75
C PHE A 65 -5.75 5.26 -2.69
N TYR A 66 -4.45 5.29 -2.99
CA TYR A 66 -3.45 5.78 -2.03
C TYR A 66 -3.61 7.27 -1.72
N LYS A 67 -3.99 8.09 -2.71
CA LYS A 67 -4.36 9.49 -2.48
C LYS A 67 -5.54 9.62 -1.50
N ALA A 68 -6.57 8.79 -1.65
CA ALA A 68 -7.70 8.78 -0.73
C ALA A 68 -7.32 8.36 0.70
N MET A 69 -6.25 7.55 0.85
CA MET A 69 -5.67 7.20 2.15
C MET A 69 -4.72 8.27 2.72
N GLY A 70 -4.51 9.38 2.02
CA GLY A 70 -3.67 10.49 2.47
C GLY A 70 -2.22 10.45 1.96
N ALA A 71 -1.86 9.47 1.12
CA ALA A 71 -0.55 9.45 0.49
C ALA A 71 -0.42 10.56 -0.57
N LYS A 72 0.78 11.11 -0.70
CA LYS A 72 1.12 12.17 -1.65
C LYS A 72 2.09 11.63 -2.69
N ARG A 73 1.93 12.04 -3.95
CA ARG A 73 2.92 11.73 -4.99
C ARG A 73 4.17 12.56 -4.75
N VAL A 74 5.30 11.87 -4.66
CA VAL A 74 6.63 12.47 -4.44
C VAL A 74 7.58 12.25 -5.62
N GLY A 75 7.14 11.49 -6.62
CA GLY A 75 7.90 11.27 -7.86
C GLY A 75 7.34 10.10 -8.65
N GLU A 76 8.24 9.46 -9.40
CA GLU A 76 7.97 8.26 -10.19
C GLU A 76 9.24 7.43 -10.34
N VAL A 77 9.07 6.13 -10.59
CA VAL A 77 10.15 5.17 -10.82
C VAL A 77 9.82 4.32 -12.05
N PRO A 78 10.80 3.88 -12.84
CA PRO A 78 10.53 2.95 -13.94
C PRO A 78 10.02 1.61 -13.38
N SER A 79 9.02 1.02 -14.03
CA SER A 79 8.62 -0.35 -13.71
C SER A 79 9.69 -1.34 -14.15
N GLU A 80 9.96 -2.35 -13.33
CA GLU A 80 10.90 -3.42 -13.66
C GLU A 80 10.35 -4.42 -14.69
N VAL A 81 9.03 -4.44 -14.88
CA VAL A 81 8.33 -5.48 -15.67
C VAL A 81 7.47 -4.90 -16.80
N GLN A 82 7.30 -3.58 -16.84
CA GLN A 82 6.48 -2.87 -17.83
C GLN A 82 7.24 -1.66 -18.37
N ASP A 83 6.99 -1.30 -19.63
CA ASP A 83 7.52 -0.06 -20.21
C ASP A 83 6.67 1.16 -19.78
N LYS A 84 6.63 1.41 -18.46
CA LYS A 84 5.86 2.52 -17.87
C LYS A 84 6.52 3.07 -16.60
N MET A 85 6.29 4.35 -16.34
CA MET A 85 6.63 4.99 -15.07
C MET A 85 5.51 4.73 -14.04
N LEU A 86 5.91 4.36 -12.83
CA LEU A 86 5.03 4.10 -11.70
C LEU A 86 5.08 5.27 -10.70
N PRO A 87 3.93 5.77 -10.20
CA PRO A 87 3.90 6.78 -9.17
C PRO A 87 4.64 6.32 -7.90
N LYS A 88 5.61 7.12 -7.46
CA LYS A 88 6.22 6.99 -6.14
C LYS A 88 5.44 7.88 -5.17
N MET A 89 4.83 7.27 -4.17
CA MET A 89 3.98 7.93 -3.19
C MET A 89 4.61 7.82 -1.80
N LEU A 90 4.28 8.78 -0.94
CA LEU A 90 4.70 8.82 0.46
C LEU A 90 3.48 9.08 1.35
N ILE A 91 3.36 8.33 2.43
CA ILE A 91 2.45 8.64 3.53
C ILE A 91 3.27 8.93 4.79
N ASP A 92 2.98 10.07 5.41
CA ASP A 92 3.56 10.49 6.67
C ASP A 92 2.81 9.79 7.82
N LEU A 93 3.55 9.26 8.79
CA LEU A 93 2.99 8.50 9.91
C LEU A 93 2.90 9.29 11.21
N GLY A 94 3.37 10.55 11.22
CA GLY A 94 3.16 11.60 12.23
C GLY A 94 2.80 11.16 13.63
#